data_AF-A0A9D6J8E3-F1
#
_entry.id   AF-A0A9D6J8E3-F1
#
_cell.length_a   1.000
_cell.length_b   1.000
_cell.length_c   1.000
_cell.angle_alpha   90.00
_cell.angle_beta   90.00
_cell.angle_gamma   90.00
#
_symmetry.space_group_name_H-M   'P 1'
#
loop_
_entity.id
_entity.type
_entity.pdbx_description
1 polymer ?
#
loop_
_entity_poly.entity_id
_entity_poly.type
_entity_poly.pdbx_seq_one_letter_code
_entity_poly.pdbx_strand_id
1 'polypeptide(L)'
;MNILGFWGKIIKEVVLMFGIGYFKGEPQEFLMVYSGGILKKSGIGITFFYWTLNTSIVSIPIGTVDVPFALNETTGNFQSVTIQGQFTYRITDPKTIASILNFSIDPFSRAY
;
A
#
# COMPACT_ATOMS: atom_id res chain seq x y z
N MET A 1 25.72 13.69 -10.38
CA MET A 1 24.99 13.99 -9.13
C MET A 1 23.77 14.83 -9.51
N ASN A 2 22.56 14.28 -9.44
CA ASN A 2 21.38 14.90 -10.03
C ASN A 2 20.79 15.95 -9.07
N ILE A 3 20.80 17.23 -9.46
CA ILE A 3 20.34 18.36 -8.62
C ILE A 3 18.87 18.18 -8.20
N LEU A 4 18.05 17.54 -9.03
CA LEU A 4 16.65 17.20 -8.70
C LEU A 4 16.53 16.26 -7.50
N GLY A 5 17.44 15.28 -7.37
CA GLY A 5 17.42 14.32 -6.27
C GLY A 5 17.85 14.94 -4.94
N PHE A 6 18.69 15.97 -4.98
CA PHE A 6 19.17 16.68 -3.79
C PHE A 6 18.06 17.49 -3.12
N TRP A 7 17.27 18.24 -3.89
CA TRP A 7 16.13 18.98 -3.36
C TRP A 7 15.02 18.07 -2.83
N GLY A 8 14.76 16.94 -3.49
CA GLY A 8 13.82 15.93 -2.98
C GLY A 8 14.23 15.36 -1.62
N LYS A 9 15.53 15.17 -1.39
CA LYS A 9 16.07 14.71 -0.11
C LYS A 9 15.93 15.76 0.98
N ILE A 10 16.25 17.03 0.69
CA ILE A 10 16.12 18.12 1.65
C ILE A 10 14.65 18.31 2.07
N ILE A 11 13.70 18.25 1.12
CA ILE A 11 12.28 18.37 1.44
C ILE A 11 11.82 17.22 2.36
N LYS A 12 12.27 15.98 2.10
CA LYS A 12 12.01 14.85 3.00
C LYS A 12 12.55 15.10 4.41
N GLU A 13 13.79 15.56 4.53
CA GLU A 13 14.43 15.85 5.82
C GLU A 13 13.72 16.98 6.57
N VAL A 14 13.28 18.04 5.88
CA VAL A 14 12.53 19.16 6.48
C VAL A 14 11.14 18.72 6.95
N VAL A 15 10.42 17.92 6.17
CA VAL A 15 9.12 17.37 6.58
C VAL A 15 9.28 16.40 7.77
N LEU A 16 10.35 15.61 7.79
CA LEU A 16 10.73 14.80 8.96
C LEU A 16 11.02 15.68 10.19
N MET A 17 11.70 16.82 10.03
CA MET A 17 12.01 17.75 11.12
C MET A 17 10.77 18.43 11.72
N PHE A 18 9.76 18.77 10.92
CA PHE A 18 8.50 19.35 11.44
C PHE A 18 7.47 18.29 11.86
N GLY A 19 7.72 17.02 11.56
CA GLY A 19 6.95 15.88 12.07
C GLY A 19 5.54 15.71 11.49
N ILE A 20 5.06 16.65 10.67
CA ILE A 20 3.68 16.66 10.14
C ILE A 20 3.71 16.32 8.65
N GLY A 21 3.01 15.24 8.28
CA GLY A 21 2.75 14.85 6.90
C GLY A 21 1.29 15.03 6.52
N TYR A 22 1.02 15.18 5.23
CA TYR A 22 -0.33 15.17 4.68
C TYR A 22 -0.51 13.93 3.79
N PHE A 23 -1.59 13.18 4.02
CA PHE A 23 -1.94 12.02 3.22
C PHE A 23 -3.30 12.23 2.55
N LYS A 24 -3.31 12.02 1.23
CA LYS A 24 -4.52 12.07 0.40
C LYS A 24 -4.83 10.67 -0.09
N GLY A 25 -5.91 10.09 0.43
CA GLY A 25 -6.40 8.79 0.01
C GLY A 25 -7.05 8.81 -1.36
N GLU A 26 -6.91 7.69 -2.06
CA GLU A 26 -7.55 7.50 -3.36
C GLU A 26 -8.96 6.91 -3.18
N PRO A 27 -9.92 7.24 -4.07
CA PRO A 27 -11.31 6.75 -3.94
C PRO A 27 -11.45 5.22 -4.07
N GLN A 28 -10.43 4.54 -4.57
CA GLN A 28 -10.40 3.10 -4.79
C GLN A 28 -9.63 2.35 -3.69
N GLU A 29 -9.25 3.07 -2.63
CA GLU A 29 -8.52 2.54 -1.49
C GLU A 29 -9.31 2.75 -0.20
N PHE A 30 -9.33 1.71 0.62
CA PHE A 30 -9.78 1.80 2.00
C PHE A 30 -8.58 2.01 2.90
N LEU A 31 -8.55 3.16 3.58
CA LEU A 31 -7.45 3.52 4.46
C LEU A 31 -7.80 3.23 5.90
N MET A 32 -6.80 2.77 6.66
CA MET A 32 -6.82 2.67 8.10
C MET A 32 -5.60 3.36 8.69
N VAL A 33 -5.84 4.28 9.62
CA VAL A 33 -4.80 5.11 10.23
C VAL A 33 -4.64 4.70 11.68
N TYR A 34 -3.48 4.17 12.01
CA TYR A 34 -3.11 3.80 13.37
C TYR A 34 -2.16 4.83 13.95
N SER A 35 -2.40 5.26 15.18
CA SER A 35 -1.46 6.12 15.91
C SER A 35 -1.25 5.57 17.31
N GLY A 36 0.01 5.33 17.68
CA GLY A 36 0.35 4.66 18.93
C GLY A 36 -0.31 3.28 19.09
N GLY A 37 -0.49 2.54 17.98
CA GLY A 37 -1.13 1.22 17.97
C GLY A 37 -2.67 1.21 18.01
N ILE A 38 -3.33 2.38 18.05
CA ILE A 38 -4.79 2.48 18.11
C ILE A 38 -5.33 2.98 16.77
N LEU A 39 -6.38 2.35 16.25
CA LEU A 39 -7.08 2.81 15.05
C LEU A 39 -7.76 4.16 15.33
N LYS A 40 -7.32 5.22 14.64
CA LYS A 40 -7.86 6.58 14.79
C LYS A 40 -8.87 6.94 13.71
N LYS A 41 -8.64 6.51 12.47
CA LYS A 41 -9.50 6.83 11.32
C LYS A 41 -9.53 5.67 10.34
N SER A 42 -10.68 5.42 9.75
CA SER A 42 -10.83 4.43 8.67
C SER A 42 -11.87 4.90 7.66
N GLY A 43 -11.63 4.68 6.37
CA GLY A 43 -12.61 5.01 5.34
C GLY A 43 -12.02 5.04 3.93
N ILE A 44 -12.91 5.24 2.95
CA ILE A 44 -12.57 5.30 1.52
C ILE A 44 -12.21 6.72 1.15
N GLY A 45 -11.10 6.93 0.41
CA GLY A 45 -10.73 8.24 -0.12
C GLY A 45 -10.55 9.33 0.93
N ILE A 46 -10.29 8.96 2.19
CA ILE A 46 -10.15 9.92 3.27
C ILE A 46 -8.85 10.71 3.14
N THR A 47 -8.91 11.98 3.52
CA THR A 47 -7.73 12.84 3.67
C THR A 47 -7.48 13.12 5.14
N PHE A 48 -6.21 13.23 5.52
CA PHE A 48 -5.80 13.52 6.89
C PHE A 48 -4.37 14.04 6.98
N PHE A 49 -4.11 14.81 8.03
CA PHE A 49 -2.75 15.10 8.48
C PHE A 49 -2.32 14.03 9.48
N TYR A 50 -1.05 13.65 9.46
CA TYR A 50 -0.50 12.64 10.35
C TYR A 50 0.86 13.05 10.92
N TRP A 51 1.21 12.44 12.05
CA TRP A 51 2.53 12.62 12.65
C TRP A 51 3.46 11.51 12.18
N THR A 52 4.55 11.87 11.51
CA THR A 52 5.45 10.93 10.81
C THR A 52 6.10 9.90 11.74
N LEU A 53 6.33 10.25 13.01
CA LEU A 53 7.05 9.39 13.96
C LEU A 53 6.19 8.28 14.61
N ASN A 54 4.87 8.45 14.66
CA ASN A 54 3.97 7.57 15.44
C ASN A 54 2.68 7.23 14.69
N THR A 55 2.66 7.36 13.37
CA THR A 55 1.49 7.00 12.56
C THR A 55 1.86 5.91 11.57
N SER A 56 1.06 4.85 11.56
CA SER A 56 1.11 3.81 10.53
C SER A 56 -0.15 3.92 9.69
N ILE A 57 0.02 3.92 8.37
CA ILE A 57 -1.07 4.01 7.41
C ILE A 57 -1.16 2.67 6.71
N VAL A 58 -2.37 2.12 6.67
CA VAL A 58 -2.70 0.89 5.97
C VAL A 58 -3.60 1.25 4.80
N SER A 59 -3.22 0.87 3.58
CA SER A 59 -4.00 1.14 2.35
C SER A 59 -4.43 -0.16 1.71
N ILE A 60 -5.73 -0.37 1.54
CA ILE A 60 -6.26 -1.62 1.01
C ILE A 60 -7.00 -1.31 -0.28
N PRO A 61 -6.60 -1.90 -1.42
CA PRO A 61 -7.29 -1.68 -2.67
C PRO A 61 -8.68 -2.33 -2.62
N ILE A 62 -9.73 -1.52 -2.71
CA ILE A 62 -11.12 -1.99 -2.83
C ILE A 62 -11.60 -2.00 -4.28
N GLY A 63 -10.76 -1.50 -5.19
CA GLY A 63 -10.93 -1.65 -6.62
C GLY A 63 -10.78 -3.11 -7.07
N THR A 64 -11.25 -3.38 -8.28
CA THR A 64 -10.98 -4.65 -8.95
C THR A 64 -9.53 -4.66 -9.42
N VAL A 65 -8.79 -5.70 -9.05
CA VAL A 65 -7.39 -5.87 -9.44
C VAL A 65 -7.27 -7.10 -10.33
N ASP A 66 -6.67 -6.91 -11.50
CA ASP A 66 -6.34 -7.97 -12.44
C ASP A 66 -4.87 -8.35 -12.29
N VAL A 67 -4.61 -9.60 -11.92
CA VAL A 67 -3.25 -10.12 -11.75
C VAL A 67 -2.97 -11.17 -12.82
N PRO A 68 -2.11 -10.87 -13.81
CA PRO A 68 -1.63 -11.87 -14.75
C PRO A 68 -0.69 -12.85 -14.03
N PHE A 69 -0.80 -14.13 -14.35
CA PHE A 69 0.09 -15.15 -13.82
C PHE A 69 0.57 -16.11 -14.92
N ALA A 70 1.79 -16.61 -14.75
CA ALA A 70 2.39 -17.65 -15.58
C ALA A 70 3.09 -18.65 -14.66
N LEU A 71 2.49 -19.82 -14.48
CA LEU A 71 3.04 -20.90 -13.67
C LEU A 71 3.75 -21.89 -14.57
N ASN A 72 5.00 -22.24 -14.23
CA ASN A 72 5.76 -23.27 -14.93
C ASN A 72 5.75 -24.52 -14.06
N GLU A 73 4.94 -25.50 -14.44
CA GLU A 73 4.77 -26.74 -13.69
C GLU A 73 5.34 -27.91 -14.48
N THR A 74 5.77 -28.95 -13.75
CA THR A 74 6.24 -30.19 -14.37
C THR A 74 5.15 -31.24 -14.24
N THR A 75 4.71 -31.79 -15.37
CA THR A 75 3.72 -32.86 -15.41
C THR A 75 4.29 -34.16 -14.85
N GLY A 76 3.42 -35.12 -14.51
CA GLY A 76 3.85 -36.43 -13.98
C GLY A 76 4.75 -37.25 -14.92
N ASN A 77 4.86 -36.86 -16.20
CA ASN A 77 5.78 -37.44 -17.18
C ASN A 77 7.02 -36.56 -17.46
N PHE A 78 7.38 -35.65 -16.54
CA PHE A 78 8.56 -34.78 -16.62
C PHE A 78 8.60 -33.83 -17.81
N GLN A 79 7.43 -33.39 -18.29
CA GLN A 79 7.35 -32.33 -19.31
C GLN A 79 7.12 -30.98 -18.62
N SER A 80 7.86 -29.95 -19.04
CA SER A 80 7.64 -28.58 -18.57
C SER A 80 6.45 -27.99 -19.30
N VAL A 81 5.44 -27.54 -18.56
CA VAL A 81 4.23 -26.91 -19.09
C VAL A 81 4.04 -25.56 -18.44
N THR A 82 3.83 -24.53 -19.26
CA THR A 82 3.51 -23.18 -18.79
C THR A 82 2.01 -22.96 -18.84
N ILE A 83 1.40 -22.69 -17.69
CA ILE A 83 0.00 -22.29 -17.56
C ILE A 83 -0.03 -20.76 -17.42
N GLN A 84 -0.55 -20.08 -18.44
CA GLN A 84 -0.77 -18.64 -18.42
C GLN A 84 -2.25 -18.33 -18.21
N GLY A 85 -2.53 -17.33 -17.37
CA GLY A 85 -3.89 -16.91 -17.08
C GLY A 85 -3.95 -15.53 -16.43
N GLN A 86 -5.17 -15.12 -16.13
CA GLN A 86 -5.46 -13.88 -15.41
C GLN A 86 -6.41 -14.17 -14.26
N PHE A 87 -6.11 -13.60 -13.10
CA PHE A 87 -6.95 -13.70 -11.92
C PHE A 87 -7.46 -12.31 -11.54
N THR A 88 -8.78 -12.15 -11.55
CA THR A 88 -9.44 -10.90 -11.17
C THR A 88 -10.03 -11.06 -9.78
N TYR A 89 -9.65 -10.19 -8.84
CA TYR A 89 -10.22 -10.19 -7.50
C TYR A 89 -10.61 -8.79 -7.04
N ARG A 90 -11.45 -8.75 -6.02
CA ARG A 90 -11.84 -7.54 -5.31
C ARG A 90 -12.04 -7.85 -3.85
N ILE A 91 -11.57 -6.95 -3.00
CA ILE A 91 -11.72 -7.05 -1.55
C ILE A 91 -13.10 -6.51 -1.15
N THR A 92 -13.93 -7.36 -0.54
CA THR A 92 -15.28 -7.00 -0.08
C THR A 92 -15.27 -6.44 1.35
N ASP A 93 -14.48 -7.04 2.24
CA ASP A 93 -14.30 -6.58 3.62
C ASP A 93 -12.83 -6.21 3.90
N PRO A 94 -12.48 -4.92 3.77
CA PRO A 94 -11.11 -4.46 3.99
C PRO A 94 -10.68 -4.54 5.47
N LYS A 95 -11.61 -4.58 6.43
CA LYS A 95 -11.24 -4.68 7.85
C LYS A 95 -10.71 -6.07 8.19
N THR A 96 -11.38 -7.11 7.67
CA THR A 96 -10.97 -8.49 7.89
C THR A 96 -9.63 -8.79 7.22
N ILE A 97 -9.43 -8.38 5.96
CA ILE A 97 -8.17 -8.69 5.26
C ILE A 97 -6.95 -8.01 5.92
N ALA A 98 -7.12 -6.84 6.54
CA ALA A 98 -6.06 -6.15 7.28
C ALA A 98 -5.58 -6.91 8.52
N SER A 99 -6.39 -7.82 9.04
CA SER A 99 -6.00 -8.69 10.15
C SER A 99 -5.19 -9.91 9.70
N ILE A 100 -5.23 -10.22 8.40
CA ILE A 100 -4.62 -11.42 7.80
C ILE A 100 -3.31 -11.05 7.09
N LEU A 101 -3.31 -9.94 6.36
CA LEU A 101 -2.18 -9.48 5.54
C LEU A 101 -1.77 -8.07 5.95
N ASN A 102 -0.47 -7.80 5.84
CA ASN A 102 0.08 -6.47 6.07
C ASN A 102 -0.07 -5.61 4.81
N PHE A 103 -0.89 -4.57 4.90
CA PHE A 103 -1.08 -3.55 3.87
C PHE A 103 -0.58 -2.17 4.32
N SER A 104 0.39 -2.14 5.25
CA SER A 104 1.02 -0.89 5.66
C SER A 104 1.77 -0.29 4.48
N ILE A 105 1.66 1.02 4.30
CA ILE A 105 2.36 1.74 3.25
C ILE A 105 3.31 2.77 3.84
N ASP A 106 4.43 2.99 3.16
CA ASP A 106 5.25 4.17 3.42
C ASP A 106 4.52 5.42 2.88
N PRO A 107 4.18 6.41 3.73
CA PRO A 107 3.37 7.56 3.30
C PRO A 107 4.00 8.41 2.20
N PHE A 108 5.32 8.33 2.00
CA PHE A 108 6.06 9.14 1.03
C PHE A 108 6.20 8.45 -0.33
N SER A 109 6.56 7.18 -0.33
CA SER A 109 6.74 6.38 -1.55
C SER A 109 5.46 5.70 -2.01
N ARG A 110 4.46 5.56 -1.12
CA ARG A 110 3.22 4.79 -1.34
C ARG A 110 3.46 3.33 -1.72
N ALA A 111 4.63 2.80 -1.37
CA ALA A 111 4.93 1.38 -1.50
C ALA A 111 4.42 0.62 -0.27
N TYR A 112 3.99 -0.62 -0.50
CA TYR A 112 3.68 -1.62 0.54
C TYR A 112 4.95 -2.17 1.20
#